data_AF-A0A382AKC1-F1
#
_entry.id   AF-A0A382AKC1-F1
#
_cell.length_a   1.000
_cell.length_b   1.000
_cell.length_c   1.000
_cell.angle_alpha   90.00
_cell.angle_beta   90.00
_cell.angle_gamma   90.00
#
_symmetry.space_group_name_H-M   'P 1'
#
loop_
_entity.id
_entity.type
_entity.pdbx_description
1 polymer ?
#
loop_
_entity_poly.entity_id
_entity_poly.type
_entity_poly.pdbx_seq_one_letter_code
_entity_poly.pdbx_strand_id
1 'polypeptide(L)'
;MANPETEVQKLVTEPIIDLIEFDFTSIGGSAQIYLASSLKHSAGPGSAQSKFTWQGDTYEHIDFEATGFSSDLTGSTSEPTLKVSADLLFAIASWPNEELIEYRGVIVKRRRLFENSVNAVQPQTYYIKKVNMFSATEIVFTLTPNRSTEKLNRPSSRKLDI
;
A
#
# COMPACT_ATOMS: atom_id res chain seq x y z
N MET A 1 26.32 -41.10 20.97
CA MET A 1 25.06 -40.71 20.29
C MET A 1 24.52 -39.51 21.05
N ALA A 2 24.47 -38.34 20.41
CA ALA A 2 23.92 -37.12 21.00
C ALA A 2 22.43 -37.00 20.64
N ASN A 3 21.60 -36.62 21.60
CA ASN A 3 20.14 -36.58 21.49
C ASN A 3 19.72 -35.41 20.58
N PRO A 4 18.87 -35.61 19.56
CA PRO A 4 18.41 -34.54 18.66
C PRO A 4 17.15 -33.88 19.25
N GLU A 5 17.28 -33.25 20.42
CA GLU A 5 16.19 -32.47 21.00
C GLU A 5 16.54 -30.98 20.95
N THR A 6 15.88 -30.32 19.99
CA THR A 6 15.33 -28.96 20.13
C THR A 6 16.28 -27.77 19.90
N GLU A 7 16.99 -27.74 18.77
CA GLU A 7 17.21 -26.45 18.08
C GLU A 7 16.00 -26.13 17.21
N VAL A 8 14.86 -25.82 17.85
CA VAL A 8 13.82 -25.06 17.15
C VAL A 8 14.39 -23.65 17.06
N GLN A 9 15.06 -23.37 15.95
CA GLN A 9 15.47 -22.03 15.55
C GLN A 9 14.22 -21.17 15.61
N LYS A 10 14.04 -20.42 16.69
CA LYS A 10 12.97 -19.45 16.83
C LYS A 10 13.17 -18.47 15.69
N LEU A 11 12.37 -18.59 14.62
CA LEU A 11 12.31 -17.59 13.57
C LEU A 11 11.92 -16.29 14.26
N VAL A 12 12.93 -15.47 14.56
CA VAL A 12 12.71 -14.08 14.96
C VAL A 12 12.00 -13.48 13.75
N THR A 13 10.70 -13.26 13.89
CA THR A 13 9.91 -12.63 12.84
C THR A 13 10.38 -11.18 12.82
N GLU A 14 11.25 -10.86 11.86
CA GLU A 14 11.71 -9.49 11.66
C GLU A 14 10.48 -8.58 11.56
N PRO A 15 10.52 -7.36 12.12
CA PRO A 15 9.40 -6.46 12.03
C PRO A 15 9.15 -6.14 10.56
N ILE A 16 7.87 -6.15 10.23
CA ILE A 16 7.42 -6.00 8.87
C ILE A 16 6.87 -4.60 8.70
N ILE A 17 7.48 -3.87 7.76
CA ILE A 17 7.03 -2.55 7.34
C ILE A 17 6.11 -2.76 6.14
N ASP A 18 4.87 -2.32 6.25
CA ASP A 18 4.00 -2.15 5.11
C ASP A 18 4.21 -0.75 4.52
N LEU A 19 4.54 -0.71 3.23
CA LEU A 19 4.62 0.51 2.44
C LEU A 19 3.41 0.58 1.51
N ILE A 20 2.77 1.74 1.46
CA ILE A 20 1.63 2.02 0.60
C ILE A 20 1.97 3.23 -0.28
N GLU A 21 1.68 3.11 -1.56
CA GLU A 21 1.84 4.19 -2.53
C GLU A 21 0.48 4.44 -3.19
N PHE A 22 -0.02 5.67 -3.09
CA PHE A 22 -1.18 6.16 -3.82
C PHE A 22 -0.71 6.92 -5.05
N ASP A 23 -1.20 6.50 -6.21
CA ASP A 23 -0.89 7.13 -7.49
C ASP A 23 -2.18 7.69 -8.08
N PHE A 24 -2.32 9.02 -7.99
CA PHE A 24 -3.47 9.76 -8.48
C PHE A 24 -3.38 10.07 -9.98
N THR A 25 -2.25 9.76 -10.64
CA THR A 25 -2.12 9.97 -12.09
C THR A 25 -3.09 9.12 -12.90
N SER A 26 -3.54 7.99 -12.34
CA SER A 26 -4.52 7.11 -12.98
C SER A 26 -5.88 7.76 -13.19
N ILE A 27 -6.20 8.80 -12.41
CA ILE A 27 -7.47 9.55 -12.49
C ILE A 27 -7.26 10.98 -13.01
N GLY A 28 -6.08 11.29 -13.57
CA GLY A 28 -5.75 12.61 -14.10
C GLY A 28 -5.18 13.60 -13.09
N GLY A 29 -4.85 13.16 -11.87
CA GLY A 29 -4.08 13.95 -10.91
C GLY A 29 -2.57 13.95 -11.22
N SER A 30 -1.79 14.66 -10.41
CA SER A 30 -0.31 14.70 -10.51
C SER A 30 0.40 14.17 -9.26
N ALA A 31 -0.35 13.86 -8.19
CA ALA A 31 0.21 13.48 -6.90
C ALA A 31 0.57 11.98 -6.85
N GLN A 32 1.73 11.70 -6.26
CA GLN A 32 2.12 10.38 -5.78
C GLN A 32 2.46 10.49 -4.30
N ILE A 33 1.88 9.62 -3.49
CA ILE A 33 1.91 9.74 -2.03
C ILE A 33 2.33 8.41 -1.44
N TYR A 34 3.28 8.48 -0.52
CA TYR A 34 4.00 7.33 0.02
C TYR A 34 3.78 7.28 1.53
N LEU A 35 3.17 6.21 2.02
CA LEU A 35 2.87 5.96 3.42
C LEU A 35 3.61 4.72 3.92
N ALA A 36 4.09 4.74 5.16
CA ALA A 36 4.69 3.59 5.83
C ALA A 36 4.02 3.32 7.18
N SER A 37 3.74 2.04 7.46
CA SER A 37 3.37 1.61 8.81
C SER A 37 4.61 1.68 9.71
N SER A 38 4.48 2.25 10.91
CA SER A 38 5.58 2.48 11.85
C SER A 38 6.64 1.39 11.96
N LEU A 39 7.90 1.83 12.01
CA LEU A 39 9.03 1.09 12.55
C LEU A 39 9.04 1.25 14.07
N LYS A 40 8.69 0.19 14.82
CA LYS A 40 8.88 0.16 16.27
C LYS A 40 10.33 -0.10 16.72
N HIS A 41 11.32 -0.17 15.80
CA HIS A 41 12.64 -0.71 16.17
C HIS A 41 13.90 0.02 15.68
N SER A 42 13.84 0.91 14.69
CA SER A 42 15.07 1.50 14.12
C SER A 42 15.61 2.72 14.87
N ALA A 43 14.88 3.23 15.85
CA ALA A 43 15.35 4.34 16.66
C ALA A 43 15.28 3.95 18.14
N GLY A 44 16.34 4.27 18.88
CA GLY A 44 16.40 4.03 20.31
C GLY A 44 15.16 4.57 21.05
N PRO A 45 14.92 4.12 22.29
CA PRO A 45 13.75 4.50 23.06
C PRO A 45 13.58 6.03 23.05
N GLY A 46 12.50 6.50 22.39
CA GLY A 46 12.15 7.93 22.31
C GLY A 46 12.12 8.57 20.92
N SER A 47 12.45 7.86 19.83
CA SER A 47 12.41 8.44 18.48
C SER A 47 11.38 7.74 17.57
N ALA A 48 10.18 8.31 17.46
CA ALA A 48 9.31 8.00 16.34
C ALA A 48 9.91 8.67 15.08
N GLN A 49 10.50 7.89 14.17
CA GLN A 49 10.90 8.44 12.87
C GLN A 49 9.64 8.79 12.09
N SER A 50 9.46 10.08 11.80
CA SER A 50 8.29 10.57 11.04
C SER A 50 8.36 10.23 9.56
N LYS A 51 9.55 9.93 9.03
CA LYS A 51 9.79 9.60 7.62
C LYS A 51 10.72 8.42 7.47
N PHE A 52 10.45 7.57 6.49
CA PHE A 52 11.22 6.38 6.13
C PHE A 52 11.61 6.46 4.66
N THR A 53 12.89 6.29 4.32
CA THR A 53 13.34 6.32 2.92
C THR A 53 13.68 4.91 2.44
N TRP A 54 13.11 4.51 1.31
CA TRP A 54 13.38 3.23 0.67
C TRP A 54 13.51 3.38 -0.83
N GLN A 55 14.62 2.89 -1.39
CA GLN A 55 14.93 2.95 -2.83
C GLN A 55 14.80 4.35 -3.48
N GLY A 56 15.04 5.41 -2.70
CA GLY A 56 14.99 6.80 -3.16
C GLY A 56 13.65 7.49 -2.91
N ASP A 57 12.59 6.75 -2.58
CA ASP A 57 11.29 7.31 -2.22
C ASP A 57 11.21 7.56 -0.71
N THR A 58 10.59 8.67 -0.32
CA THR A 58 10.38 9.05 1.09
C THR A 58 8.93 8.81 1.48
N TYR A 59 8.73 7.95 2.47
CA TYR A 59 7.44 7.55 3.01
C TYR A 59 7.14 8.31 4.29
N GLU A 60 5.97 8.92 4.36
CA GLU A 60 5.44 9.54 5.58
C GLU A 60 4.90 8.45 6.52
N HIS A 61 5.15 8.61 7.81
CA HIS A 61 4.62 7.70 8.81
C HIS A 61 3.15 8.01 9.09
N ILE A 62 2.25 7.09 8.71
CA ILE A 62 0.83 7.14 9.05
C ILE A 62 0.37 5.75 9.49
N ASP A 63 -0.32 5.69 10.61
CA ASP A 63 -0.95 4.45 11.05
C ASP A 63 -2.14 4.12 10.13
N PHE A 64 -2.12 2.90 9.60
CA PHE A 64 -3.20 2.37 8.78
C PHE A 64 -3.49 0.92 9.14
N GLU A 65 -4.73 0.51 8.93
CA GLU A 65 -5.17 -0.87 9.09
C GLU A 65 -5.55 -1.43 7.72
N ALA A 66 -4.96 -2.58 7.37
CA ALA A 66 -5.17 -3.23 6.09
C ALA A 66 -5.63 -4.68 6.31
N THR A 67 -6.81 -5.06 5.81
CA THR A 67 -7.36 -6.42 5.98
C THR A 67 -7.89 -6.99 4.67
N GLY A 68 -8.06 -8.32 4.60
CA GLY A 68 -8.66 -8.97 3.42
C GLY A 68 -7.73 -9.16 2.22
N PHE A 69 -6.41 -9.04 2.40
CA PHE A 69 -5.40 -9.25 1.34
C PHE A 69 -5.16 -10.73 0.98
N SER A 70 -6.05 -11.64 1.37
CA SER A 70 -5.93 -13.07 1.05
C SER A 70 -6.23 -13.34 -0.41
N SER A 71 -5.42 -14.16 -1.07
CA SER A 71 -5.80 -14.80 -2.34
C SER A 71 -6.30 -16.19 -1.98
N ASP A 72 -7.61 -16.38 -1.88
CA ASP A 72 -8.16 -17.71 -1.72
C ASP A 72 -8.17 -18.44 -3.07
N LEU A 73 -7.93 -19.75 -3.05
CA LEU A 73 -7.94 -20.60 -4.27
C LEU A 73 -9.34 -20.77 -4.86
N THR A 74 -10.36 -20.10 -4.30
CA THR A 74 -11.77 -20.22 -4.71
C THR A 74 -12.10 -19.40 -5.96
N GLY A 75 -11.15 -18.58 -6.45
CA GLY A 75 -11.35 -17.70 -7.59
C GLY A 75 -12.11 -16.41 -7.28
N SER A 76 -12.61 -16.27 -6.05
CA SER A 76 -13.26 -15.05 -5.57
C SER A 76 -12.28 -13.88 -5.60
N THR A 77 -12.76 -12.70 -6.00
CA THR A 77 -11.95 -11.49 -5.90
C THR A 77 -11.99 -11.05 -4.46
N SER A 78 -10.88 -11.21 -3.74
CA SER A 78 -10.76 -10.55 -2.44
C SER A 78 -10.85 -9.04 -2.65
N GLU A 79 -11.64 -8.39 -1.79
CA GLU A 79 -11.83 -6.95 -1.77
C GLU A 79 -11.24 -6.41 -0.47
N PRO A 80 -9.90 -6.21 -0.40
CA PRO A 80 -9.25 -5.75 0.80
C PRO A 80 -9.81 -4.40 1.24
N THR A 81 -9.79 -4.16 2.54
CA THR A 81 -10.10 -2.85 3.11
C THR A 81 -8.82 -2.20 3.59
N LEU A 82 -8.68 -0.89 3.31
CA LEU A 82 -7.61 -0.04 3.81
C LEU A 82 -8.23 1.11 4.57
N LYS A 83 -7.90 1.21 5.86
CA LYS A 83 -8.34 2.27 6.76
C LYS A 83 -7.15 3.14 7.11
N VAL A 84 -7.29 4.45 6.92
CA VAL A 84 -6.22 5.43 7.16
C VAL A 84 -6.78 6.60 7.98
N SER A 85 -5.95 7.18 8.85
CA SER A 85 -6.27 8.42 9.56
C SER A 85 -6.40 9.58 8.56
N ALA A 86 -7.56 10.25 8.55
CA ALA A 86 -7.87 11.32 7.61
C ALA A 86 -7.10 12.61 7.94
N ASP A 87 -7.00 12.92 9.23
CA ASP A 87 -6.33 14.10 9.78
C ASP A 87 -4.84 14.13 9.42
N LEU A 88 -4.14 13.00 9.57
CA LEU A 88 -2.73 12.89 9.19
C LEU A 88 -2.55 12.90 7.68
N LEU A 89 -3.48 12.32 6.95
CA LEU A 89 -3.42 12.17 5.51
C LEU A 89 -3.66 13.50 4.78
N PHE A 90 -4.60 14.32 5.25
CA PHE A 90 -4.80 15.69 4.73
C PHE A 90 -3.71 16.68 5.16
N ALA A 91 -2.95 16.38 6.21
CA ALA A 91 -1.77 17.15 6.56
C ALA A 91 -0.60 16.96 5.56
N ILE A 92 -0.64 15.93 4.71
CA ILE A 92 0.36 15.73 3.66
C ILE A 92 0.12 16.78 2.56
N ALA A 93 1.10 17.67 2.34
CA ALA A 93 0.98 18.78 1.40
C ALA A 93 0.67 18.37 -0.06
N SER A 94 1.05 17.15 -0.46
CA SER A 94 0.75 16.59 -1.78
C SER A 94 -0.58 15.83 -1.83
N TRP A 95 -1.29 15.68 -0.71
CA TRP A 95 -2.62 15.07 -0.71
C TRP A 95 -3.60 16.00 -1.40
N PRO A 96 -4.31 15.51 -2.43
CA PRO A 96 -5.15 16.39 -3.20
C PRO A 96 -6.43 16.71 -2.38
N ASN A 97 -6.87 17.97 -2.45
CA ASN A 97 -7.72 18.62 -1.44
C ASN A 97 -9.10 17.95 -1.22
N GLU A 98 -9.69 18.16 -0.03
CA GLU A 98 -10.86 17.45 0.52
C GLU A 98 -12.16 17.61 -0.29
N GLU A 99 -12.26 18.64 -1.13
CA GLU A 99 -13.58 19.15 -1.51
C GLU A 99 -14.30 18.38 -2.61
N LEU A 100 -13.67 17.52 -3.45
CA LEU A 100 -14.40 16.71 -4.46
C LEU A 100 -13.48 15.76 -5.28
N ILE A 101 -12.65 14.96 -4.62
CA ILE A 101 -11.82 13.98 -5.35
C ILE A 101 -12.53 12.63 -5.43
N GLU A 102 -12.82 12.21 -6.65
CA GLU A 102 -13.19 10.83 -6.91
C GLU A 102 -11.97 9.94 -6.66
N TYR A 103 -11.90 9.32 -5.48
CA TYR A 103 -10.84 8.36 -5.17
C TYR A 103 -10.95 7.06 -6.00
N ARG A 104 -12.08 6.82 -6.67
CA ARG A 104 -12.28 5.58 -7.44
C ARG A 104 -11.29 5.52 -8.60
N GLY A 105 -10.63 4.39 -8.77
CA GLY A 105 -9.63 4.19 -9.82
C GLY A 105 -8.23 4.70 -9.49
N VAL A 106 -8.02 5.36 -8.33
CA VAL A 106 -6.67 5.62 -7.80
C VAL A 106 -5.94 4.29 -7.64
N ILE A 107 -4.70 4.23 -8.14
CA ILE A 107 -3.85 3.06 -8.00
C ILE A 107 -3.24 3.06 -6.61
N VAL A 108 -3.36 1.93 -5.91
CA VAL A 108 -2.76 1.69 -4.61
C VAL A 108 -1.77 0.54 -4.73
N LYS A 109 -0.48 0.81 -4.50
CA LYS A 109 0.56 -0.21 -4.50
C LYS A 109 0.97 -0.49 -3.07
N ARG A 110 0.93 -1.77 -2.67
CA ARG A 110 1.39 -2.22 -1.36
C ARG A 110 2.67 -3.04 -1.50
N ARG A 111 3.68 -2.75 -0.68
CA ARG A 111 4.89 -3.56 -0.52
C ARG A 111 5.02 -3.95 0.94
N ARG A 112 5.43 -5.19 1.17
CA ARG A 112 5.69 -5.72 2.51
C ARG A 112 7.18 -5.98 2.62
N LEU A 113 7.85 -5.20 3.46
CA LEU A 113 9.29 -5.27 3.65
C LEU A 113 9.62 -5.87 5.02
N PHE A 114 10.68 -6.66 5.06
CA PHE A 114 11.35 -6.95 6.32
C PHE A 114 12.38 -5.85 6.58
N GLU A 115 12.53 -5.42 7.83
CA GLU A 115 13.39 -4.28 8.22
C GLU A 115 14.83 -4.39 7.67
N ASN A 116 15.38 -5.60 7.55
CA ASN A 116 16.74 -5.83 7.06
C ASN A 116 16.82 -6.13 5.54
N SER A 117 15.68 -6.09 4.83
CA SER A 117 15.64 -6.44 3.42
C SER A 117 16.07 -5.27 2.53
N VAL A 118 17.22 -5.42 1.88
CA VAL A 118 17.66 -4.54 0.79
C VAL A 118 17.07 -4.91 -0.57
N ASN A 119 16.38 -6.05 -0.65
CA ASN A 119 15.85 -6.57 -1.91
C ASN A 119 14.64 -5.75 -2.38
N ALA A 120 14.58 -5.49 -3.68
CA ALA A 120 13.39 -4.94 -4.32
C ALA A 120 12.25 -5.95 -4.23
N VAL A 121 11.17 -5.58 -3.52
CA VAL A 121 9.94 -6.38 -3.43
C VAL A 121 8.94 -5.85 -4.45
N GLN A 122 8.42 -6.74 -5.29
CA GLN A 122 7.41 -6.36 -6.27
C GLN A 122 6.12 -5.92 -5.56
N PRO A 123 5.55 -4.74 -5.87
CA PRO A 123 4.33 -4.27 -5.24
C PRO A 123 3.11 -5.08 -5.69
N GLN A 124 2.23 -5.38 -4.74
CA GLN A 124 0.87 -5.78 -5.03
C GLN A 124 0.08 -4.53 -5.45
N THR A 125 -0.53 -4.55 -6.63
CA THR A 125 -1.23 -3.39 -7.19
C THR A 125 -2.75 -3.56 -7.06
N TYR A 126 -3.41 -2.52 -6.59
CA TYR A 126 -4.85 -2.44 -6.39
C TYR A 126 -5.40 -1.15 -6.99
N TYR A 127 -6.71 -1.10 -7.18
CA TYR A 127 -7.47 0.12 -7.44
C TYR A 127 -8.45 0.36 -6.29
N ILE A 128 -8.67 1.62 -5.94
CA ILE A 128 -9.78 1.98 -5.06
C ILE A 128 -11.09 1.75 -5.82
N LYS A 129 -11.90 0.80 -5.35
CA LYS A 129 -13.23 0.50 -5.90
C LYS A 129 -14.28 1.48 -5.40
N LYS A 130 -14.22 1.81 -4.10
CA LYS A 130 -15.12 2.73 -3.43
C LYS A 130 -14.53 3.23 -2.12
N VAL A 131 -15.02 4.38 -1.68
CA VAL A 131 -14.85 4.90 -0.32
C VAL A 131 -16.05 4.42 0.49
N ASN A 132 -15.83 3.63 1.53
CA ASN A 132 -16.89 3.13 2.42
C ASN A 132 -17.23 4.14 3.51
N MET A 133 -16.23 4.86 4.00
CA MET A 133 -16.37 5.86 5.05
C MET A 133 -15.42 7.00 4.77
N PHE A 134 -15.91 8.22 4.98
CA PHE A 134 -15.15 9.46 4.89
C PHE A 134 -15.61 10.34 6.05
N SER A 135 -14.75 10.50 7.05
CA SER A 135 -14.98 11.37 8.20
C SER A 135 -13.77 12.27 8.44
N ALA A 136 -13.89 13.20 9.37
CA ALA A 136 -12.77 14.08 9.76
C ALA A 136 -11.56 13.33 10.35
N THR A 137 -11.76 12.08 10.82
CA THR A 137 -10.71 11.30 11.50
C THR A 137 -10.28 10.08 10.71
N GLU A 138 -11.12 9.52 9.86
CA GLU A 138 -10.84 8.24 9.19
C GLU A 138 -11.39 8.18 7.77
N ILE A 139 -10.63 7.57 6.87
CA ILE A 139 -11.07 7.19 5.53
C ILE A 139 -10.91 5.68 5.37
N VAL A 140 -11.97 5.03 4.90
CA VAL A 140 -11.97 3.58 4.64
C VAL A 140 -12.20 3.32 3.17
N PHE A 141 -11.22 2.70 2.52
CA PHE A 141 -11.27 2.30 1.11
C PHE A 141 -11.57 0.80 0.99
N THR A 142 -12.41 0.44 0.02
CA THR A 142 -12.41 -0.93 -0.54
C THR A 142 -11.52 -0.94 -1.77
N LEU A 143 -10.60 -1.89 -1.80
CA LEU A 143 -9.65 -2.11 -2.88
C LEU A 143 -10.11 -3.28 -3.76
N THR A 144 -9.71 -3.24 -5.03
CA THR A 144 -9.83 -4.36 -5.95
C THR A 144 -8.45 -4.65 -6.55
N PRO A 145 -7.99 -5.91 -6.54
CA PRO A 145 -6.70 -6.27 -7.10
C PRO A 145 -6.65 -5.97 -8.60
N ASN A 146 -5.51 -5.44 -9.05
CA ASN A 146 -5.22 -5.31 -10.47
C ASN A 146 -4.89 -6.69 -11.04
N ARG A 147 -5.92 -7.41 -11.50
CA ARG A 147 -5.80 -8.67 -12.23
C ARG A 147 -5.33 -8.35 -13.65
N SER A 148 -4.03 -8.14 -13.83
CA SER A 148 -3.45 -7.75 -15.10
C SER A 148 -3.63 -8.84 -16.17
N THR A 149 -4.77 -8.87 -16.86
CA THR A 149 -4.99 -9.49 -18.18
C THR A 149 -6.09 -8.75 -18.94
N GLU A 150 -5.81 -7.54 -19.43
CA GLU A 150 -6.21 -7.09 -20.79
C GLU A 150 -5.78 -5.63 -21.01
N LYS A 151 -4.71 -5.42 -21.79
CA LYS A 151 -4.44 -4.13 -22.44
C LYS A 151 -5.14 -4.01 -23.80
N LEU A 152 -6.04 -4.94 -24.14
CA LEU A 152 -6.76 -5.05 -25.42
C LEU A 152 -7.89 -4.01 -25.58
N ASN A 153 -8.44 -3.48 -24.49
CA ASN A 153 -9.54 -2.50 -24.54
C ASN A 153 -9.09 -1.05 -24.64
N ARG A 154 -7.79 -0.78 -24.88
CA ARG A 154 -7.37 0.57 -25.27
C ARG A 154 -7.69 0.73 -26.76
N PRO A 155 -8.42 1.78 -27.19
CA PRO A 155 -8.57 2.04 -28.60
C PRO A 155 -7.18 2.20 -29.22
N SER A 156 -6.80 1.28 -30.11
CA SER A 156 -5.59 1.42 -30.92
C SER A 156 -5.77 2.65 -31.80
N SER A 157 -5.06 3.74 -31.49
CA SER A 157 -5.08 4.98 -32.28
C SER A 157 -4.34 4.85 -33.62
N ARG A 158 -3.76 3.69 -33.92
CA ARG A 158 -3.27 3.38 -35.27
C ARG A 158 -4.39 2.75 -36.08
N LYS A 159 -4.87 3.51 -37.07
CA LYS A 159 -5.61 2.99 -38.22
C LYS A 159 -4.78 1.83 -38.80
N LEU A 160 -5.37 0.64 -38.87
CA LEU A 160 -4.85 -0.42 -39.73
C LEU A 160 -5.13 0.05 -41.16
N ASP A 161 -4.11 0.59 -41.82
CA ASP A 161 -4.18 0.82 -43.25
C ASP A 161 -4.26 -0.57 -43.91
N ILE A 162 -5.39 -0.84 -44.59
CA ILE A 162 -5.60 -2.00 -45.45
C ILE A 162 -5.19 -1.62 -46.87
#